data_AF-A0A0F8ZQQ1-F1
#
_entry.id   AF-A0A0F8ZQQ1-F1
#
_cell.length_a   1.000
_cell.length_b   1.000
_cell.length_c   1.000
_cell.angle_alpha   90.00
_cell.angle_beta   90.00
_cell.angle_gamma   90.00
#
_symmetry.space_group_name_H-M   'P 1'
#
loop_
_entity.id
_entity.type
_entity.pdbx_description
1 polymer ?
#
loop_
_entity_poly.entity_id
_entity_poly.type
_entity_poly.pdbx_seq_one_letter_code
_entity_poly.pdbx_strand_id
1 'polypeptide(L)'
;MTYFEYHCNESEDSAHAELWHHTHQQVTVLGVAEPGYGDTPEERAEEGQPRLYHIRFTDGYEHSAFEDELMDSEEDYYMEDYIP
;
A
#
# COMPACT_ATOMS: atom_id res chain seq x y z
N MET A 1 -7.35 -3.06 11.58
CA MET A 1 -7.24 -1.64 11.14
C MET A 1 -6.21 -1.67 10.04
N THR A 2 -6.38 -0.93 8.95
CA THR A 2 -5.43 -0.99 7.83
C THR A 2 -4.54 0.24 7.88
N TYR A 3 -3.25 0.03 7.70
CA TYR A 3 -2.25 1.09 7.67
C TYR A 3 -1.59 1.13 6.30
N PHE A 4 -1.15 2.31 5.89
CA PHE A 4 -0.47 2.51 4.62
C PHE A 4 1.03 2.68 4.84
N GLU A 5 1.84 2.02 4.03
CA GLU A 5 3.28 2.20 3.98
C GLU A 5 3.72 2.43 2.54
N TYR A 6 4.45 3.52 2.30
CA TYR A 6 4.94 3.86 0.97
C TYR A 6 6.32 3.24 0.76
N HIS A 7 6.45 2.37 -0.24
CA HIS A 7 7.71 1.66 -0.54
C HIS A 7 8.38 2.09 -1.84
N CYS A 8 7.86 3.12 -2.48
CA CYS A 8 8.41 3.67 -3.72
C CYS A 8 9.54 4.68 -3.42
N ASN A 9 9.98 5.46 -4.42
CA ASN A 9 11.05 6.45 -4.24
C ASN A 9 10.66 7.55 -3.23
N GLU A 10 11.22 7.48 -2.02
CA GLU A 10 11.04 8.41 -0.90
C GLU A 10 11.86 9.69 -1.08
N SER A 11 11.38 10.57 -1.95
CA SER A 11 12.05 11.85 -2.23
C SER A 11 11.03 12.95 -2.47
N GLU A 12 11.34 14.16 -2.01
CA GLU A 12 10.56 15.37 -2.30
C GLU A 12 10.46 15.68 -3.80
N ASP A 13 11.39 15.16 -4.60
CA ASP A 13 11.38 15.26 -6.06
C ASP A 13 10.50 14.18 -6.73
N SER A 14 9.93 13.25 -5.95
CA SER A 14 9.01 12.23 -6.45
C SER A 14 7.64 12.82 -6.78
N ALA A 15 7.03 12.32 -7.86
CA ALA A 15 5.65 12.66 -8.20
C ALA A 15 4.64 12.29 -7.09
N HIS A 16 5.03 11.39 -6.19
CA HIS A 16 4.20 10.91 -5.08
C HIS A 16 4.77 11.32 -3.71
N ALA A 17 5.56 12.39 -3.63
CA ALA A 17 6.10 12.89 -2.36
C ALA A 17 4.98 13.15 -1.33
N GLU A 18 3.83 13.68 -1.76
CA GLU A 18 2.66 13.86 -0.89
C GLU A 18 2.16 12.54 -0.30
N LEU A 19 2.14 11.46 -1.08
CA LEU A 19 1.74 10.14 -0.61
C LEU A 19 2.76 9.57 0.39
N TRP A 20 4.04 9.79 0.16
CA TRP A 20 5.11 9.41 1.09
C TRP A 20 4.95 10.08 2.47
N HIS A 21 4.56 11.35 2.52
CA HIS A 21 4.26 12.06 3.79
C HIS A 21 3.09 11.45 4.58
N HIS A 22 2.31 10.57 3.95
CA HIS A 22 1.22 9.83 4.58
C HIS A 22 1.57 8.40 4.98
N THR A 23 2.84 7.99 4.86
CA THR A 23 3.31 6.67 5.33
C THR A 23 3.07 6.48 6.84
N HIS A 24 2.83 5.24 7.26
CA HIS A 24 2.49 4.81 8.61
C HIS A 24 1.20 5.39 9.20
N GLN A 25 0.28 5.88 8.36
CA GLN A 25 -1.03 6.37 8.80
C GLN A 25 -2.13 5.33 8.57
N GLN A 26 -3.18 5.40 9.40
CA GLN A 26 -4.37 4.59 9.21
C GLN A 26 -5.15 5.02 7.97
N VAL A 27 -5.64 4.02 7.23
CA VAL A 27 -6.44 4.22 6.02
C VAL A 27 -7.72 3.37 6.04
N THR A 28 -8.71 3.85 5.30
CA THR A 28 -9.91 3.07 4.97
C THR A 28 -9.82 2.60 3.53
N VAL A 29 -9.89 1.30 3.31
CA VAL A 29 -10.01 0.73 1.95
C VAL A 29 -11.44 0.93 1.45
N LEU A 30 -11.59 1.71 0.39
CA LEU A 30 -12.88 2.03 -0.22
C LEU A 30 -13.33 0.99 -1.24
N GLY A 31 -12.38 0.29 -1.87
CA GLY A 31 -12.64 -0.74 -2.85
C GLY A 31 -11.41 -1.11 -3.67
N VAL A 32 -11.58 -2.07 -4.57
CA VAL A 32 -10.55 -2.49 -5.52
C VAL A 32 -10.58 -1.54 -6.73
N ALA A 33 -9.44 -0.96 -7.08
CA ALA A 33 -9.29 -0.10 -8.25
C ALA A 33 -9.25 -0.95 -9.53
N GLU A 34 -8.47 -2.03 -9.52
CA GLU A 34 -8.39 -3.00 -10.61
C GLU A 34 -8.41 -4.44 -10.07
N PRO A 35 -9.32 -5.31 -10.55
CA PRO A 35 -9.50 -6.65 -9.98
C PRO A 35 -8.29 -7.59 -10.16
N GLY A 36 -7.47 -7.38 -11.19
CA GLY A 36 -6.25 -8.16 -11.43
C GLY A 36 -6.47 -9.65 -11.72
N TYR A 37 -5.38 -10.41 -11.67
CA TYR A 37 -5.33 -11.88 -11.73
C TYR A 37 -5.36 -12.49 -10.31
N GLY A 38 -5.72 -13.77 -10.18
CA GLY A 38 -5.69 -14.49 -8.90
C GLY A 38 -6.80 -14.09 -7.93
N ASP A 39 -7.17 -15.02 -7.05
CA ASP A 39 -8.22 -14.81 -6.04
C ASP A 39 -7.61 -14.37 -4.70
N THR A 40 -6.41 -14.85 -4.35
CA THR A 40 -5.73 -14.53 -3.07
C THR A 40 -4.53 -13.57 -3.23
N PRO A 41 -4.15 -12.83 -2.18
CA PRO A 41 -2.92 -12.02 -2.20
C PRO A 41 -1.66 -12.83 -2.50
N GLU A 42 -1.55 -14.06 -1.99
CA GLU A 42 -0.36 -14.89 -2.25
C GLU A 42 -0.21 -15.23 -3.75
N GLU A 43 -1.29 -15.65 -4.42
CA GLU A 43 -1.26 -15.96 -5.86
C GLU A 43 -0.82 -14.74 -6.69
N ARG A 44 -1.24 -13.54 -6.28
CA ARG A 44 -0.89 -12.29 -6.94
C ARG A 44 0.57 -11.92 -6.72
N ALA A 45 1.07 -12.10 -5.50
CA ALA A 45 2.47 -11.87 -5.18
C ALA A 45 3.40 -12.81 -5.97
N GLU A 46 3.04 -14.09 -6.09
CA GLU A 46 3.80 -15.09 -6.86
C GLU A 46 3.92 -14.73 -8.35
N GLU A 47 2.88 -14.14 -8.93
CA GLU A 47 2.86 -13.71 -10.33
C GLU A 47 3.38 -12.27 -10.54
N GLY A 48 3.76 -11.57 -9.46
CA GLY A 48 4.21 -10.17 -9.50
C GLY A 48 3.11 -9.20 -9.95
N GLN A 49 1.85 -9.49 -9.59
CA GLN A 49 0.66 -8.72 -9.96
C GLN A 49 -0.16 -8.30 -8.73
N PRO A 50 0.39 -7.49 -7.81
CA PRO A 50 -0.34 -7.01 -6.65
C PRO A 50 -1.59 -6.22 -7.07
N ARG A 51 -2.68 -6.34 -6.31
CA ARG A 51 -3.90 -5.55 -6.54
C ARG A 51 -3.69 -4.09 -6.16
N LEU A 52 -4.37 -3.20 -6.88
CA LEU A 52 -4.51 -1.80 -6.45
C LEU A 52 -5.84 -1.61 -5.74
N TYR A 53 -5.78 -0.93 -4.60
CA TYR A 53 -6.93 -0.56 -3.79
C TYR A 53 -7.07 0.96 -3.72
N HIS A 54 -8.30 1.45 -3.77
CA HIS A 54 -8.60 2.83 -3.43
C HIS A 54 -8.67 3.00 -1.92
N ILE A 55 -7.88 3.93 -1.39
CA ILE A 55 -7.76 4.20 0.04
C ILE A 55 -8.10 5.64 0.36
N ARG A 56 -8.53 5.87 1.60
CA ARG A 56 -8.76 7.20 2.18
C ARG A 56 -8.07 7.32 3.53
N PHE A 57 -7.27 8.36 3.69
CA PHE A 57 -6.65 8.76 4.95
C PHE A 57 -7.63 9.49 5.87
N THR A 58 -7.27 9.60 7.15
CA THR A 58 -8.16 10.19 8.17
C THR A 58 -8.43 11.68 7.97
N ASP A 59 -7.57 12.39 7.27
CA ASP A 59 -7.72 13.80 6.88
C ASP A 59 -8.58 14.00 5.62
N GLY A 60 -8.98 12.90 4.98
CA GLY A 60 -9.79 12.89 3.76
C GLY A 60 -8.99 12.82 2.46
N TYR A 61 -7.65 12.74 2.52
CA TYR A 61 -6.83 12.49 1.33
C TYR A 61 -7.14 11.10 0.75
N GLU A 62 -7.22 10.99 -0.57
CA GLU A 62 -7.54 9.74 -1.28
C GLU A 62 -6.46 9.43 -2.30
N HIS A 63 -6.07 8.16 -2.37
CA HIS A 63 -5.11 7.69 -3.35
C HIS A 63 -5.34 6.19 -3.65
N SER A 64 -4.61 5.66 -4.62
CA SER A 64 -4.48 4.21 -4.80
C SER A 64 -3.22 3.69 -4.09
N ALA A 65 -3.30 2.51 -3.49
CA ALA A 65 -2.18 1.81 -2.89
C ALA A 65 -2.11 0.38 -3.45
N PHE A 66 -0.90 -0.15 -3.57
CA PHE A 66 -0.69 -1.55 -3.88
C PHE A 66 -1.03 -2.43 -2.66
N GLU A 67 -1.27 -3.71 -2.92
CA GLU A 67 -1.61 -4.70 -1.90
C GLU A 67 -0.54 -4.83 -0.82
N ASP A 68 0.73 -4.76 -1.20
CA ASP A 68 1.90 -4.82 -0.32
C ASP A 68 2.17 -3.51 0.45
N GLU A 69 1.55 -2.40 0.05
CA GLU A 69 1.60 -1.11 0.76
C GLU A 69 0.55 -1.02 1.89
N LEU A 70 -0.25 -2.09 2.12
CA LEU A 70 -1.33 -2.12 3.10
C LEU A 70 -1.06 -3.15 4.20
N MET A 71 -0.86 -2.65 5.42
CA MET A 71 -0.52 -3.46 6.59
C MET A 71 -1.73 -3.70 7.50
N ASP A 72 -1.79 -4.90 8.09
CA ASP A 72 -2.80 -5.27 9.09
C ASP A 72 -2.49 -4.67 10.48
N SER A 73 -1.22 -4.32 10.73
CA SER A 73 -0.76 -3.75 12.00
C SER A 73 0.42 -2.78 11.81
N GLU A 74 0.65 -1.90 12.79
CA GLU A 74 1.84 -1.02 12.83
C GLU A 74 3.13 -1.79 13.07
N GLU A 75 3.05 -3.03 13.58
CA GLU A 75 4.24 -3.85 13.84
C GLU A 75 4.83 -4.42 12.54
N ASP A 76 4.07 -4.40 11.44
CA ASP A 76 4.48 -4.91 10.13
C ASP A 76 5.31 -3.91 9.31
N TYR A 77 5.39 -2.63 9.71
CA TYR A 77 6.14 -1.59 8.98
C TYR A 77 7.64 -1.86 8.83
N TYR A 78 8.21 -2.66 9.74
CA TYR A 78 9.65 -2.90 9.79
C TYR A 78 10.01 -4.31 9.35
N MET A 79 9.13 -5.01 8.63
CA MET A 79 9.50 -6.30 8.05
C MET A 79 10.51 -6.05 6.94
N GLU A 80 11.80 -6.07 7.31
CA GLU A 80 12.94 -5.93 6.42
C GLU A 80 12.71 -6.78 5.17
N ASP A 81 12.83 -6.16 3.98
CA ASP A 81 12.98 -6.85 2.70
C ASP A 81 13.78 -8.13 2.94
N TYR A 82 13.13 -9.30 2.87
CA TYR A 82 13.82 -10.56 3.03
C TYR A 82 14.77 -10.70 1.85
N ILE A 83 16.03 -10.29 2.05
CA ILE A 83 17.11 -10.52 1.09
C ILE A 83 17.49 -12.01 1.23
N PRO A 84 17.24 -12.85 0.21
CA PRO A 84 17.61 -14.27 0.24
C PRO A 84 19.13 -14.52 0.27
#